data_AF-A0AAE1TR70-F1
#
_entry.id   AF-A0AAE1TR70-F1
#
_cell.length_a   1.000
_cell.length_b   1.000
_cell.length_c   1.000
_cell.angle_alpha   90.00
_cell.angle_beta   90.00
_cell.angle_gamma   90.00
#
_symmetry.space_group_name_H-M   'P 1'
#
loop_
_entity.id
_entity.type
_entity.pdbx_description
1 polymer ?
#
loop_
_entity_poly.entity_id
_entity_poly.type
_entity_poly.pdbx_seq_one_letter_code
_entity_poly.pdbx_strand_id
1 'polypeptide(L)'
;MVLKAQLRWTGHIIRMESSRLPLQLLYGDLRQGQRPRGRPKKRFKDCIKDSLKYSGTPATELECLAQDRSAWHSRTSKAQEVFETNRRDQLANAREAHKAAKSSLSATAAFQCPYCPRVCASRIGLSSHTRAHERILSAR
;
A
#
# COMPACT_ATOMS: atom_id res chain seq x y z
N MET A 1 -11.16 -0.74 -6.42
CA MET A 1 -10.44 -0.47 -5.15
C MET A 1 -11.02 -1.31 -4.03
N VAL A 2 -10.17 -2.06 -3.31
CA VAL A 2 -10.59 -2.97 -2.23
C VAL A 2 -11.30 -2.23 -1.10
N LEU A 3 -10.80 -1.04 -0.72
CA LEU A 3 -11.40 -0.20 0.32
C LEU A 3 -12.87 0.15 0.05
N LYS A 4 -13.18 0.67 -1.15
CA LYS A 4 -14.57 1.02 -1.50
C LYS A 4 -15.48 -0.21 -1.55
N ALA A 5 -14.98 -1.34 -2.07
CA ALA A 5 -15.77 -2.58 -2.11
C ALA A 5 -16.10 -3.06 -0.69
N GLN A 6 -15.13 -3.04 0.21
CA GLN A 6 -15.31 -3.39 1.63
C GLN A 6 -16.35 -2.47 2.30
N LEU A 7 -16.20 -1.14 2.19
CA LEU A 7 -17.14 -0.19 2.79
C LEU A 7 -18.55 -0.28 2.18
N ARG A 8 -18.68 -0.52 0.87
CA ARG A 8 -20.01 -0.72 0.26
C ARG A 8 -20.69 -1.99 0.77
N TRP A 9 -19.92 -3.07 0.90
CA TRP A 9 -20.41 -4.34 1.42
C TRP A 9 -20.83 -4.22 2.89
N THR A 10 -20.07 -3.50 3.73
CA THR A 10 -20.46 -3.30 5.14
C THR A 10 -21.74 -2.52 5.28
N GLY A 11 -21.89 -1.42 4.53
CA GLY A 11 -23.13 -0.65 4.55
C GLY A 11 -24.32 -1.45 4.02
N HIS A 12 -24.10 -2.37 3.08
CA HIS A 12 -25.15 -3.31 2.67
C HIS A 12 -25.56 -4.23 3.81
N ILE A 13 -24.59 -4.87 4.48
CA ILE A 13 -24.85 -5.82 5.56
C ILE A 13 -25.54 -5.18 6.77
N ILE A 14 -25.12 -3.99 7.18
CA ILE A 14 -25.74 -3.28 8.32
C ILE A 14 -27.23 -3.02 8.06
N ARG A 15 -27.61 -2.78 6.80
CA ARG A 15 -29.02 -2.59 6.41
C ARG A 15 -29.77 -3.89 6.17
N MET A 16 -29.12 -5.05 6.29
CA MET A 16 -29.80 -6.34 6.24
C MET A 16 -30.45 -6.63 7.59
N GLU A 17 -31.44 -7.51 7.57
CA GLU A 17 -32.07 -8.01 8.79
C GLU A 17 -31.06 -8.72 9.72
N SER A 18 -31.20 -8.51 11.02
CA SER A 18 -30.36 -9.05 12.10
C SER A 18 -30.30 -10.59 12.13
N SER A 19 -31.34 -11.24 11.62
CA SER A 19 -31.42 -12.70 11.50
C SER A 19 -30.52 -13.28 10.40
N ARG A 20 -29.96 -12.45 9.52
CA ARG A 20 -29.17 -12.90 8.38
C ARG A 20 -27.75 -13.26 8.79
N LEU A 21 -27.28 -14.42 8.33
CA LEU A 21 -25.94 -14.94 8.61
C LEU A 21 -24.80 -13.94 8.37
N PRO A 22 -24.78 -13.11 7.31
CA PRO A 22 -23.68 -12.17 7.09
C PRO A 22 -23.55 -11.11 8.21
N LEU A 23 -24.68 -10.63 8.72
CA LEU A 23 -24.71 -9.64 9.80
C LEU A 23 -24.31 -10.29 11.13
N GLN A 24 -24.87 -11.47 11.41
CA GLN A 24 -24.48 -12.27 12.58
C GLN A 24 -22.99 -12.64 12.56
N LEU A 25 -22.41 -12.94 11.40
CA LEU A 25 -20.99 -13.25 11.26
C LEU A 25 -20.11 -12.01 11.43
N LEU A 26 -20.58 -10.84 11.00
CA LEU A 26 -19.84 -9.58 11.14
C LEU A 26 -19.67 -9.19 12.62
N TYR A 27 -20.73 -9.34 13.41
CA TYR A 27 -20.75 -9.04 14.84
C TYR A 27 -20.44 -10.23 15.74
N GLY A 28 -20.43 -11.44 15.18
CA GLY A 28 -20.20 -12.67 15.90
C GLY A 28 -18.77 -12.79 16.40
N ASP A 29 -18.64 -13.30 17.62
CA ASP A 29 -17.37 -13.71 18.20
C ASP A 29 -17.35 -15.21 18.46
N LEU A 30 -16.15 -15.80 18.44
CA LEU A 30 -15.98 -17.22 18.72
C LEU A 30 -16.22 -17.46 20.21
N ARG A 31 -17.15 -18.37 20.54
CA ARG A 31 -17.42 -18.78 21.92
C ARG A 31 -16.21 -19.45 22.59
N GLN A 32 -15.38 -20.13 21.80
CA GLN A 32 -14.20 -20.86 22.27
C GLN A 32 -13.05 -20.73 21.27
N GLY A 33 -11.81 -20.80 21.77
CA GLY A 33 -10.59 -20.75 20.97
C GLY A 33 -9.92 -19.38 20.96
N GLN A 34 -8.59 -19.39 21.07
CA GLN A 34 -7.73 -18.21 20.99
C GLN A 34 -7.01 -18.16 19.64
N ARG A 35 -6.65 -16.96 19.18
CA ARG A 35 -5.84 -16.83 17.96
C ARG A 35 -4.39 -17.21 18.27
N PRO A 36 -3.68 -17.88 17.36
CA PRO A 36 -2.27 -18.20 17.56
C PRO A 36 -1.45 -16.92 17.71
N ARG A 37 -0.39 -17.00 18.53
CA ARG A 37 0.57 -15.89 18.70
C ARG A 37 1.37 -15.66 17.40
N GLY A 38 1.76 -14.41 17.15
CA GLY A 38 2.54 -14.02 15.96
C GLY A 38 1.74 -13.17 14.99
N ARG A 39 1.75 -13.52 13.70
CA ARG A 39 1.06 -12.78 12.63
C ARG A 39 -0.10 -13.59 11.99
N PRO A 40 -1.21 -13.81 12.70
CA PRO A 40 -2.43 -14.34 12.09
C PRO A 40 -2.90 -13.46 10.92
N LYS A 41 -3.54 -14.09 9.91
CA LYS A 41 -4.19 -13.35 8.82
C LYS A 41 -5.25 -12.39 9.39
N LYS A 42 -5.35 -11.17 8.84
CA LYS A 42 -6.39 -10.20 9.23
C LYS A 42 -7.79 -10.79 9.01
N ARG A 43 -8.71 -10.61 9.96
CA ARG A 43 -10.13 -10.94 9.72
C ARG A 43 -10.74 -9.90 8.81
N PHE A 44 -11.87 -10.23 8.22
CA PHE A 44 -12.65 -9.26 7.47
C PHE A 44 -13.01 -8.02 8.31
N LYS A 45 -13.43 -8.21 9.58
CA LYS A 45 -13.68 -7.09 10.51
C LYS A 45 -12.46 -6.19 10.76
N ASP A 46 -11.26 -6.77 10.76
CA ASP A 46 -10.01 -6.01 10.93
C ASP A 46 -9.72 -5.16 9.67
N CYS A 47 -9.99 -5.71 8.48
CA CYS A 47 -9.88 -4.98 7.20
C CYS A 47 -10.88 -3.82 7.10
N ILE A 48 -12.10 -4.00 7.61
CA ILE A 48 -13.09 -2.91 7.70
C ILE A 48 -12.58 -1.81 8.61
N LYS A 49 -12.10 -2.14 9.82
CA LYS A 49 -11.54 -1.16 10.76
C LYS A 49 -10.40 -0.35 10.15
N ASP A 50 -9.54 -0.99 9.37
CA ASP A 50 -8.49 -0.27 8.62
C ASP A 50 -9.08 0.64 7.54
N SER A 51 -10.07 0.17 6.78
CA SER A 51 -10.75 0.99 5.77
C SER A 51 -11.48 2.20 6.37
N LEU A 52 -12.05 2.07 7.58
CA LEU A 52 -12.77 3.15 8.27
C LEU A 52 -11.86 4.30 8.70
N LYS A 53 -10.55 4.07 8.88
CA LYS A 53 -9.58 5.13 9.19
C LYS A 53 -9.54 6.18 8.08
N TYR A 54 -9.71 5.76 6.82
CA TYR A 54 -9.70 6.65 5.67
C TYR A 54 -11.04 7.35 5.44
N SER A 55 -12.15 6.83 5.98
CA SER A 55 -13.45 7.51 5.94
C SER A 55 -13.65 8.52 7.07
N GLY A 56 -12.73 8.61 8.03
CA GLY A 56 -12.80 9.54 9.16
C GLY A 56 -13.98 9.27 10.11
N THR A 57 -14.50 8.04 10.11
CA THR A 57 -15.66 7.64 10.92
C THR A 57 -15.25 6.64 11.99
N PRO A 58 -15.52 6.89 13.28
CA PRO A 58 -15.27 5.91 14.32
C PRO A 58 -16.19 4.69 14.13
N ALA A 59 -15.72 3.52 14.57
CA ALA A 59 -16.47 2.27 14.42
C ALA A 59 -17.81 2.28 15.18
N THR A 60 -17.95 3.13 16.20
CA THR A 60 -19.17 3.31 17.02
C THR A 60 -20.31 3.97 16.26
N GLU A 61 -20.01 4.89 15.34
CA GLU A 61 -21.01 5.61 14.55
C GLU A 61 -21.34 4.90 13.23
N LEU A 62 -20.66 3.79 12.94
CA LEU A 62 -20.76 3.08 11.66
C LEU A 62 -22.20 2.68 11.32
N GLU A 63 -22.95 2.16 12.29
CA GLU A 63 -24.31 1.65 12.06
C GLU A 63 -25.28 2.77 11.67
N CYS A 64 -25.28 3.84 12.46
CA CYS A 64 -26.09 5.02 12.20
C CYS A 64 -25.78 5.63 10.83
N LEU A 65 -24.48 5.76 10.50
CA LEU A 65 -24.04 6.34 9.23
C LEU A 65 -24.27 5.43 8.02
N ALA A 66 -24.28 4.12 8.20
CA ALA A 66 -24.52 3.15 7.15
C ALA A 66 -26.01 2.99 6.81
N GLN A 67 -26.90 3.30 7.78
CA GLN A 67 -28.34 3.23 7.60
C GLN A 67 -28.81 4.18 6.50
N ASP A 68 -28.32 5.42 6.47
CA ASP A 68 -28.52 6.32 5.34
C ASP A 68 -27.66 5.89 4.15
N ARG A 69 -28.33 5.35 3.11
CA ARG A 69 -27.67 4.89 1.89
C ARG A 69 -26.96 5.99 1.13
N SER A 70 -27.54 7.19 1.08
CA SER A 70 -27.01 8.31 0.31
C SER A 70 -25.77 8.88 0.97
N ALA A 71 -25.85 9.20 2.28
CA ALA A 71 -24.71 9.66 3.06
C ALA A 71 -23.60 8.60 3.10
N TRP A 72 -23.94 7.32 3.26
CA TRP A 72 -22.94 6.24 3.21
C TRP A 72 -22.20 6.21 1.88
N HIS A 73 -22.92 6.27 0.76
CA HIS A 73 -22.29 6.25 -0.57
C HIS A 73 -21.32 7.43 -0.75
N SER A 74 -21.73 8.64 -0.39
CA SER A 74 -20.89 9.84 -0.45
C SER A 74 -19.64 9.71 0.43
N ARG A 75 -19.79 9.21 1.66
CA ARG A 75 -18.67 8.94 2.58
C ARG A 75 -17.69 7.91 2.00
N THR A 76 -18.19 6.79 1.46
CA THR A 76 -17.31 5.76 0.86
C THR A 76 -16.55 6.26 -0.36
N SER A 77 -17.14 7.17 -1.15
CA SER A 77 -16.47 7.76 -2.31
C SER A 77 -15.41 8.77 -1.87
N LYS A 78 -15.72 9.64 -0.90
CA LYS A 78 -14.73 10.54 -0.30
C LYS A 78 -13.55 9.78 0.33
N ALA A 79 -13.83 8.70 1.05
CA ALA A 79 -12.81 7.83 1.64
C ALA A 79 -11.90 7.20 0.57
N GLN A 80 -12.48 6.81 -0.58
CA GLN A 80 -11.74 6.28 -1.72
C GLN A 80 -10.77 7.33 -2.27
N GLU A 81 -11.22 8.57 -2.44
CA GLU A 81 -10.42 9.67 -2.94
C GLU A 81 -9.24 9.94 -2.01
N VAL A 82 -9.50 10.13 -0.70
CA VAL A 82 -8.46 10.35 0.32
C VAL A 82 -7.44 9.20 0.36
N PHE A 83 -7.89 7.96 0.23
CA PHE A 83 -6.97 6.82 0.18
C PHE A 83 -6.05 6.88 -1.04
N GLU A 84 -6.59 7.17 -2.23
CA GLU A 84 -5.80 7.21 -3.46
C GLU A 84 -4.86 8.42 -3.50
N THR A 85 -5.25 9.58 -2.97
CA THR A 85 -4.34 10.73 -2.85
C THR A 85 -3.19 10.37 -1.94
N ASN A 86 -3.46 9.89 -0.71
CA ASN A 86 -2.42 9.49 0.24
C ASN A 86 -1.48 8.42 -0.34
N ARG A 87 -2.04 7.44 -1.07
CA ARG A 87 -1.24 6.39 -1.73
C ARG A 87 -0.33 6.98 -2.82
N ARG A 88 -0.83 7.91 -3.64
CA ARG A 88 -0.02 8.57 -4.67
C ARG A 88 1.08 9.42 -4.04
N ASP A 89 0.75 10.19 -3.00
CA ASP A 89 1.69 11.05 -2.30
C ASP A 89 2.79 10.22 -1.63
N GLN A 90 2.44 9.13 -0.95
CA GLN A 90 3.43 8.20 -0.38
C GLN A 90 4.35 7.61 -1.44
N LEU A 91 3.82 7.23 -2.60
CA LEU A 91 4.63 6.70 -3.71
C LEU A 91 5.54 7.79 -4.32
N ALA A 92 5.05 9.03 -4.45
CA ALA A 92 5.83 10.16 -4.91
C ALA A 92 6.97 10.47 -3.93
N ASN A 93 6.66 10.62 -2.64
CA ASN A 93 7.64 10.87 -1.59
C ASN A 93 8.69 9.76 -1.52
N ALA A 94 8.28 8.49 -1.64
CA ALA A 94 9.22 7.37 -1.65
C ALA A 94 10.16 7.41 -2.87
N ARG A 95 9.65 7.78 -4.05
CA ARG A 95 10.47 7.96 -5.26
C ARG A 95 11.45 9.11 -5.12
N GLU A 96 11.01 10.24 -4.57
CA GLU A 96 11.85 11.40 -4.30
C GLU A 96 12.94 11.08 -3.28
N ALA A 97 12.59 10.41 -2.18
CA ALA A 97 13.55 9.95 -1.17
C ALA A 97 14.60 9.00 -1.78
N HIS A 98 14.17 8.05 -2.63
CA HIS A 98 15.09 7.16 -3.33
C HIS A 98 15.99 7.92 -4.32
N LYS A 99 15.45 8.90 -5.06
CA LYS A 99 16.22 9.74 -5.97
C LYS A 99 17.26 10.56 -5.20
N ALA A 100 16.88 11.18 -4.09
CA ALA A 100 17.79 11.95 -3.24
C ALA A 100 18.91 11.07 -2.67
N ALA A 101 18.58 9.88 -2.15
CA ALA A 101 19.57 8.93 -1.65
C ALA A 101 20.55 8.48 -2.75
N LYS A 102 20.05 8.20 -3.96
CA LYS A 102 20.90 7.82 -5.10
C LYS A 102 21.79 8.97 -5.58
N SER A 103 21.28 10.20 -5.63
CA SER A 103 22.08 11.38 -5.99
C SER A 103 23.18 11.64 -4.97
N SER A 104 22.89 11.50 -3.67
CA SER A 104 23.90 11.61 -2.60
C SER A 104 24.99 10.55 -2.74
N LEU A 105 24.63 9.29 -2.96
CA LEU A 105 25.61 8.20 -3.14
C LEU A 105 26.47 8.37 -4.40
N SER A 106 25.88 8.87 -5.50
CA SER A 106 26.60 9.15 -6.74
C SER A 106 27.58 10.31 -6.63
N ALA A 107 27.35 11.28 -5.73
CA ALA A 107 28.26 12.39 -5.51
C ALA A 107 29.54 11.94 -4.77
N THR A 108 29.43 10.95 -3.89
CA THR A 108 30.56 10.43 -3.10
C THR A 108 31.41 9.41 -3.87
N ALA A 109 30.83 8.71 -4.84
CA ALA A 109 31.47 7.54 -5.45
C ALA A 109 31.73 7.73 -6.95
N ALA A 110 32.86 8.36 -7.29
CA ALA A 110 33.35 8.43 -8.66
C ALA A 110 34.19 7.18 -9.00
N PHE A 111 33.71 6.32 -9.90
CA PHE A 111 34.44 5.14 -10.36
C PHE A 111 34.96 5.36 -11.79
N GLN A 112 36.25 5.65 -11.92
CA GLN A 112 36.88 5.92 -13.21
C GLN A 112 37.16 4.64 -14.00
N CYS A 113 36.95 4.68 -15.32
CA CYS A 113 37.34 3.60 -16.22
C CYS A 113 38.84 3.67 -16.54
N PRO A 114 39.58 2.55 -16.54
CA PRO A 114 41.00 2.54 -16.90
C PRO A 114 41.26 2.66 -18.41
N TYR A 115 40.26 2.38 -19.26
CA TYR A 115 40.42 2.32 -20.72
C TYR A 115 39.88 3.55 -21.47
N CYS A 116 39.09 4.40 -20.80
CA CYS A 116 38.52 5.60 -21.41
C CYS A 116 38.18 6.65 -20.33
N PRO A 117 37.94 7.92 -20.69
CA PRO A 117 37.69 8.99 -19.70
C PRO A 117 36.30 8.93 -19.03
N ARG A 118 35.56 7.82 -19.18
CA ARG A 118 34.21 7.65 -18.61
C ARG A 118 34.28 7.44 -17.10
N VAL A 119 33.51 8.22 -16.35
CA VAL A 119 33.25 8.00 -14.91
C VAL A 119 31.90 7.30 -14.73
N CYS A 120 31.90 6.20 -14.00
CA CYS A 120 30.70 5.43 -13.69
C CYS A 120 30.16 5.80 -12.30
N ALA A 121 28.84 5.81 -12.16
CA ALA A 121 28.14 6.16 -10.92
C ALA A 121 28.11 5.02 -9.88
N SER A 122 28.62 3.83 -10.21
CA SER A 122 28.73 2.70 -9.28
C SER A 122 29.81 1.70 -9.73
N ARG A 123 30.32 0.90 -8.80
CA ARG A 123 31.28 -0.17 -9.09
C ARG A 123 30.71 -1.22 -10.04
N ILE A 124 29.43 -1.59 -9.87
CA ILE A 124 28.73 -2.52 -10.79
C ILE A 124 28.62 -1.90 -12.19
N GLY A 125 28.30 -0.61 -12.29
CA GLY A 125 28.29 0.11 -13.55
C GLY A 125 29.65 0.11 -14.24
N LEU A 126 30.73 0.32 -13.48
CA LEU A 126 32.10 0.21 -13.99
C LEU A 126 32.42 -1.21 -14.47
N SER A 127 32.07 -2.25 -13.71
CA SER A 127 32.25 -3.65 -14.13
C SER A 127 31.49 -4.01 -15.40
N SER A 128 30.26 -3.50 -15.55
CA SER A 128 29.49 -3.71 -16.79
C SER A 128 30.10 -2.96 -17.97
N HIS A 129 30.61 -1.75 -17.75
CA HIS A 129 31.24 -0.92 -18.78
C HIS A 129 32.59 -1.51 -19.23
N THR A 130 33.43 -1.94 -18.30
CA THR A 130 34.73 -2.57 -18.57
C THR A 130 34.58 -3.86 -19.39
N ARG A 131 33.55 -4.67 -19.14
CA ARG A 131 33.24 -5.84 -19.98
C ARG A 131 32.99 -5.51 -21.45
N ALA A 132 32.47 -4.32 -21.76
CA ALA A 132 32.31 -3.90 -23.15
C ALA A 132 33.66 -3.57 -23.81
N HIS A 133 34.59 -2.97 -23.07
CA HIS A 133 35.97 -2.77 -23.53
C HIS A 133 36.68 -4.11 -23.75
N GLU A 134 36.56 -5.05 -22.82
CA GLU A 134 37.16 -6.39 -22.92
C GLU A 134 36.69 -7.13 -24.17
N ARG A 135 35.40 -7.04 -24.52
CA ARG A 135 34.86 -7.63 -25.75
C ARG A 135 35.48 -7.05 -27.02
N ILE A 136 35.62 -5.72 -27.07
CA ILE A 136 36.21 -5.03 -28.23
C ILE A 136 37.70 -5.35 -28.36
N LEU A 137 38.42 -5.43 -27.23
CA LEU A 137 39.85 -5.76 -27.19
C LEU A 137 40.11 -7.24 -27.50
N SER A 138 39.20 -8.16 -27.15
CA SER A 138 39.32 -9.60 -27.46
C SER A 138 38.94 -9.97 -28.89
N ALA A 139 38.33 -9.05 -29.65
CA ALA A 139 37.91 -9.27 -31.03
C ALA A 139 38.95 -8.78 -32.06
N ARG A 140 40.14 -8.40 -31.61
CA ARG A 140 41.30 -8.00 -32.40
C ARG A 140 42.40 -9.04 -32.22
#